data_AF-A0AAJ8M174-F1
#
_entry.id   AF-A0AAJ8M174-F1
#
_cell.length_a   1.000
_cell.length_b   1.000
_cell.length_c   1.000
_cell.angle_alpha   90.00
_cell.angle_beta   90.00
_cell.angle_gamma   90.00
#
_symmetry.space_group_name_H-M   'P 1'
#
loop_
_entity.id
_entity.type
_entity.pdbx_description
1 polymer ?
#
loop_
_entity_poly.entity_id
_entity_poly.type
_entity_poly.pdbx_seq_one_letter_code
_entity_poly.pdbx_strand_id
1 'polypeptide(L)'
;MTEPAILHHSFDLLCAFDEIVSLGYKENVSLLQVRNVLEGESHEEKIQEIIARNKEAEAKEELKRRAKQLEMQRREQQRRAQLGAVGGIGGGYGQMAGGYAPSPRFDAPAPIQEYRTPSPAAALPSKPSFKGSGMKLGRKGKQNDLMCALDDDHSHEPLAARE
;
A
#
# COMPACT_ATOMS: atom_id res chain seq x y z
N MET A 1 47.72 14.48 -3.81
CA MET A 1 46.68 13.98 -4.76
C MET A 1 47.39 13.30 -5.91
N THR A 2 46.92 12.11 -6.31
CA THR A 2 47.42 11.41 -7.50
C THR A 2 46.42 11.60 -8.65
N GLU A 3 46.87 11.52 -9.90
CA GLU A 3 46.01 11.60 -11.09
C GLU A 3 44.79 10.65 -11.03
N PRO A 4 44.93 9.38 -10.60
CA PRO A 4 43.79 8.48 -10.47
C PRO A 4 42.73 8.98 -9.47
N ALA A 5 43.14 9.66 -8.40
CA ALA A 5 42.19 10.21 -7.42
C ALA A 5 41.41 11.40 -7.99
N ILE A 6 42.04 12.21 -8.86
CA ILE A 6 41.36 13.32 -9.56
C ILE A 6 40.34 12.76 -10.56
N LEU A 7 40.72 11.73 -11.31
CA LEU A 7 39.81 11.06 -12.25
C LEU A 7 38.63 10.41 -11.54
N HIS A 8 38.86 9.78 -10.38
CA HIS A 8 37.81 9.20 -9.56
C HIS A 8 36.75 10.23 -9.13
N HIS A 9 37.16 11.47 -8.86
CA HIS A 9 36.27 12.56 -8.43
C HIS A 9 35.94 13.57 -9.56
N SER A 10 36.21 13.22 -10.82
CA SER A 10 36.08 14.16 -11.94
C SER A 10 34.67 14.74 -12.10
N PHE A 11 33.63 13.94 -11.89
CA PHE A 11 32.24 14.40 -11.95
C PHE A 11 31.87 15.29 -10.75
N ASP A 12 32.28 14.92 -9.53
CA ASP A 12 32.05 15.74 -8.33
C ASP A 12 32.69 17.12 -8.49
N LEU A 13 33.91 17.17 -9.04
CA LEU A 13 34.63 18.42 -9.30
C LEU A 13 33.94 19.25 -10.39
N LEU A 14 33.43 18.62 -11.45
CA LEU A 14 32.70 19.31 -12.51
C LEU A 14 31.40 19.93 -11.98
N CYS A 15 30.62 19.16 -11.22
CA CYS A 15 29.39 19.63 -10.58
C CYS A 15 29.69 20.75 -9.58
N ALA A 16 30.75 20.62 -8.77
CA ALA A 16 31.15 21.66 -7.83
C ALA A 16 31.51 22.97 -8.55
N PHE A 17 32.07 22.88 -9.76
CA PHE A 17 32.44 24.04 -10.56
C PHE A 17 31.24 24.83 -11.06
N ASP A 18 30.15 24.15 -11.44
CA ASP A 18 28.90 24.78 -11.88
C ASP A 18 28.27 25.61 -10.75
N GLU A 19 28.40 25.17 -9.51
CA GLU A 19 27.93 25.91 -8.32
C GLU A 19 28.78 27.15 -7.98
N ILE A 20 30.06 27.16 -8.38
CA ILE A 20 31.00 28.26 -8.06
C ILE A 20 31.03 29.30 -9.17
N VAL A 21 30.73 28.93 -10.42
CA VAL A 21 30.82 29.82 -11.58
C VAL A 21 29.55 29.74 -12.42
N SER A 22 28.86 30.88 -12.54
CA SER A 22 27.66 31.02 -13.38
C SER A 22 27.87 32.09 -14.45
N LEU A 23 27.57 31.76 -15.71
CA LEU A 23 27.72 32.67 -16.87
C LEU A 23 29.12 33.32 -16.99
N GLY A 24 30.17 32.66 -16.49
CA GLY A 24 31.54 33.17 -16.50
C GLY A 24 31.90 34.09 -15.33
N TYR A 25 30.99 34.30 -14.38
CA TYR A 25 31.22 35.04 -13.14
C TYR A 25 31.31 34.10 -11.94
N LYS A 26 32.21 34.42 -11.00
CA LYS A 26 32.28 33.70 -9.73
C LYS A 26 31.08 34.07 -8.86
N GLU A 27 30.34 33.06 -8.43
CA GLU A 27 29.28 33.18 -7.44
C GLU A 27 29.85 33.28 -6.03
N ASN A 28 29.17 34.03 -5.15
CA ASN A 28 29.58 34.19 -3.76
C ASN A 28 28.97 33.09 -2.87
N VAL A 29 29.49 31.88 -3.01
CA VAL A 29 29.03 30.69 -2.27
C VAL A 29 30.10 30.17 -1.31
N SER A 30 29.67 29.67 -0.15
CA SER A 30 30.52 29.00 0.84
C SER A 30 30.74 27.54 0.48
N LEU A 31 31.88 26.97 0.88
CA LEU A 31 32.17 25.54 0.71
C LEU A 31 31.09 24.64 1.34
N LEU A 32 30.46 25.10 2.44
CA LEU A 32 29.35 24.36 3.06
C LEU A 32 28.12 24.32 2.15
N GLN A 33 27.82 25.41 1.45
CA GLN A 33 26.69 25.47 0.52
C GLN A 33 26.94 24.57 -0.69
N VAL A 34 28.15 24.64 -1.28
CA VAL A 34 28.54 23.76 -2.39
C VAL A 34 28.43 22.30 -1.99
N ARG A 35 28.92 21.93 -0.80
CA ARG A 35 28.77 20.56 -0.27
C ARG A 35 27.30 20.14 -0.15
N ASN A 36 26.44 20.97 0.45
CA ASN A 36 25.03 20.62 0.62
C ASN A 36 24.31 20.44 -0.73
N VAL A 37 24.65 21.27 -1.73
CA VAL A 37 24.10 21.14 -3.09
C VAL A 37 24.58 19.85 -3.75
N LEU A 38 25.87 19.51 -3.61
CA LEU A 38 26.44 18.26 -4.14
C LEU A 38 25.90 17.00 -3.45
N GLU A 39 25.65 17.06 -2.14
CA GLU A 39 25.01 15.98 -1.38
C GLU A 39 23.55 15.77 -1.82
N GLY A 40 22.97 16.76 -2.53
CA GLY A 40 21.64 16.66 -3.11
C GLY A 40 20.51 16.62 -2.08
N GLU A 41 20.80 16.89 -0.80
CA GLU A 41 19.80 16.87 0.27
C GLU A 41 18.83 18.04 0.11
N SER A 42 17.67 17.76 -0.50
CA SER A 42 16.58 18.73 -0.55
C SER A 42 15.78 18.71 0.76
N HIS A 43 15.59 19.88 1.37
CA HIS A 43 14.72 20.02 2.54
C HIS A 43 13.28 19.59 2.23
N GLU A 44 12.83 19.86 1.00
CA GLU A 44 11.51 19.48 0.52
C GLU A 44 11.37 17.95 0.43
N GLU A 45 12.40 17.26 -0.08
CA GLU A 45 12.41 15.79 -0.16
C GLU A 45 12.26 15.15 1.23
N LYS A 46 13.00 15.68 2.21
CA LYS A 46 12.92 15.22 3.60
C LYS A 46 11.52 15.40 4.20
N ILE A 47 10.84 16.50 3.89
CA ILE A 47 9.45 16.74 4.33
C ILE A 47 8.52 15.68 3.72
N GLN A 48 8.63 15.44 2.42
CA GLN A 48 7.78 14.44 1.75
C GLN A 48 8.04 13.02 2.25
N GLU A 49 9.29 12.67 2.53
CA GLU A 49 9.66 11.40 3.14
C GLU A 49 9.02 11.22 4.54
N ILE A 50 9.05 12.27 5.37
CA ILE A 50 8.39 12.27 6.69
C ILE A 50 6.87 12.09 6.54
N ILE A 51 6.24 12.82 5.62
CA ILE A 51 4.80 12.71 5.36
C ILE A 51 4.45 11.29 4.90
N ALA A 52 5.22 10.71 3.98
CA ALA A 52 5.01 9.35 3.48
C ALA A 52 5.15 8.32 4.61
N ARG A 53 6.19 8.42 5.42
CA ARG A 53 6.42 7.55 6.59
C ARG A 53 5.29 7.66 7.61
N ASN A 54 4.79 8.86 7.88
CA ASN A 54 3.67 9.08 8.80
C ASN A 54 2.37 8.49 8.25
N LYS A 55 2.08 8.66 6.97
CA LYS A 55 0.90 8.06 6.32
C LYS A 55 0.94 6.54 6.36
N GLU A 56 2.10 5.94 6.12
CA GLU A 56 2.27 4.49 6.23
C GLU A 56 2.05 4.00 7.66
N ALA A 57 2.62 4.69 8.65
CA ALA A 57 2.45 4.36 10.06
C ALA A 57 0.98 4.44 10.50
N GLU A 58 0.28 5.50 10.10
CA GLU A 58 -1.16 5.69 10.38
C GLU A 58 -2.00 4.57 9.74
N ALA A 59 -1.75 4.26 8.46
CA ALA A 59 -2.46 3.19 7.77
C ALA A 59 -2.23 1.81 8.42
N LYS A 60 -1.00 1.54 8.87
CA LYS A 60 -0.63 0.30 9.55
C LYS A 60 -1.30 0.18 10.92
N GLU A 61 -1.37 1.27 11.68
CA GLU A 61 -2.05 1.29 12.97
C GLU A 61 -3.56 1.13 12.80
N GLU A 62 -4.16 1.82 11.83
CA GLU A 62 -5.59 1.71 11.55
C GLU A 62 -5.96 0.29 11.10
N LEU A 63 -5.16 -0.32 10.22
CA LEU A 63 -5.36 -1.70 9.79
C LEU A 63 -5.30 -2.66 10.98
N LYS A 64 -4.33 -2.48 11.88
CA LYS A 64 -4.22 -3.30 13.10
C LYS A 64 -5.41 -3.10 14.04
N ARG A 65 -5.93 -1.87 14.17
CA ARG A 65 -7.10 -1.56 14.99
C ARG A 65 -8.37 -2.20 14.41
N ARG A 66 -8.60 -2.09 13.10
CA ARG A 66 -9.74 -2.70 12.42
C ARG A 66 -9.69 -4.22 12.47
N ALA A 67 -8.51 -4.83 12.29
CA ALA A 67 -8.33 -6.28 12.41
C ALA A 67 -8.73 -6.80 13.81
N LYS A 68 -8.28 -6.13 14.87
CA LYS A 68 -8.64 -6.48 16.26
C LYS A 68 -10.15 -6.38 16.51
N GLN A 69 -10.80 -5.35 15.99
CA GLN A 69 -12.25 -5.19 16.14
C GLN A 69 -13.02 -6.31 15.43
N LEU A 70 -12.61 -6.66 14.21
CA LEU A 70 -13.22 -7.74 13.44
C LEU A 70 -13.03 -9.11 14.11
N GLU A 71 -11.84 -9.36 14.67
CA GLU A 71 -11.54 -10.58 15.42
C GLU A 71 -12.39 -10.68 16.70
N MET A 72 -12.51 -9.59 17.45
CA MET A 72 -13.35 -9.54 18.65
C MET A 72 -14.83 -9.83 18.33
N GLN A 73 -15.36 -9.21 17.27
CA GLN A 73 -16.73 -9.49 16.81
C GLN A 73 -16.91 -10.95 16.38
N ARG A 74 -15.96 -11.52 15.62
CA ARG A 74 -16.00 -12.94 15.23
C ARG A 74 -15.98 -13.86 16.44
N ARG A 75 -15.13 -13.57 17.43
CA ARG A 75 -15.02 -14.35 18.68
C ARG A 75 -16.30 -14.25 19.52
N GLU A 76 -16.92 -13.09 19.59
CA GLU A 76 -18.18 -12.89 20.33
C GLU A 76 -19.35 -13.60 19.65
N GLN A 77 -19.46 -13.51 18.32
CA GLN A 77 -20.47 -14.25 17.55
C GLN A 77 -20.31 -15.76 17.70
N GLN A 78 -19.07 -16.27 17.65
CA GLN A 78 -18.81 -17.69 17.86
C GLN A 78 -19.15 -18.13 19.30
N ARG A 79 -18.80 -17.32 20.32
CA ARG A 79 -19.16 -17.60 21.71
C ARG A 79 -20.67 -17.58 21.94
N ARG A 80 -21.39 -16.63 21.33
CA ARG A 80 -22.86 -16.54 21.42
C ARG A 80 -23.56 -17.67 20.68
N ALA A 81 -23.04 -18.09 19.52
CA ALA A 81 -23.51 -19.29 18.82
C ALA A 81 -23.29 -20.57 19.65
N GLN A 82 -22.18 -20.65 20.39
CA GLN A 82 -21.86 -21.81 21.22
C GLN A 82 -22.64 -21.83 22.55
N LEU A 83 -22.92 -20.69 23.16
CA LEU A 83 -23.81 -20.58 24.33
C LEU A 83 -25.29 -20.79 23.96
N GLY A 84 -25.71 -20.43 22.73
CA GLY A 84 -27.03 -20.77 22.19
C GLY A 84 -27.21 -22.27 21.88
N ALA A 85 -26.13 -23.03 21.78
CA ALA A 85 -26.16 -24.47 21.55
C ALA A 85 -26.17 -25.31 22.85
N VAL A 86 -25.85 -24.72 24.01
CA VAL A 86 -25.71 -25.44 25.30
C VAL A 86 -26.84 -25.15 26.29
N GLY A 87 -27.74 -24.19 26.02
CA GLY A 87 -28.87 -23.89 26.91
C GLY A 87 -30.10 -23.44 26.15
N GLY A 88 -30.92 -24.38 25.67
CA GLY A 88 -32.14 -24.04 24.96
C GLY A 88 -32.98 -25.20 24.44
N ILE A 89 -33.12 -26.30 25.19
CA ILE A 89 -34.32 -27.12 25.07
C ILE A 89 -35.37 -26.41 25.94
N GLY A 90 -36.10 -25.48 25.34
CA GLY A 90 -37.14 -24.71 26.04
C GLY A 90 -37.83 -23.80 25.03
N GLY A 91 -39.04 -24.18 24.65
CA GLY A 91 -39.78 -23.60 23.54
C GLY A 91 -40.05 -22.10 23.68
N GLY A 92 -40.32 -21.49 22.52
CA GLY A 92 -40.67 -20.08 22.43
C GLY A 92 -41.13 -19.73 21.04
N TYR A 93 -42.31 -20.23 20.64
CA TYR A 93 -43.14 -19.54 19.67
C TYR A 93 -43.40 -18.12 20.22
N GLY A 94 -42.80 -17.12 19.60
CA GLY A 94 -42.86 -15.73 20.07
C GLY A 94 -42.80 -14.77 18.90
N GLN A 95 -43.97 -14.50 18.32
CA GLN A 95 -44.25 -13.32 17.51
C GLN A 95 -43.66 -12.05 18.16
N MET A 96 -42.87 -11.28 17.41
CA MET A 96 -42.93 -9.81 17.53
C MET A 96 -42.41 -9.13 16.27
N ALA A 97 -43.29 -8.38 15.65
CA ALA A 97 -43.00 -7.33 14.69
C ALA A 97 -42.00 -6.31 15.28
N GLY A 98 -41.05 -5.83 14.49
CA GLY A 98 -40.20 -4.72 14.92
C GLY A 98 -38.99 -4.46 14.04
N GLY A 99 -39.10 -3.41 13.22
CA GLY A 99 -37.99 -2.52 12.87
C GLY A 99 -36.85 -3.09 12.03
N TYR A 100 -36.82 -2.72 10.75
CA TYR A 100 -35.56 -2.60 10.01
C TYR A 100 -34.61 -1.69 10.81
N ALA A 101 -33.65 -2.26 11.51
CA ALA A 101 -32.50 -1.51 11.98
C ALA A 101 -31.57 -1.29 10.79
N PRO A 102 -31.33 -0.03 10.34
CA PRO A 102 -30.40 0.21 9.25
C PRO A 102 -28.99 -0.13 9.73
N SER A 103 -28.37 -1.12 9.09
CA SER A 103 -26.92 -1.33 9.17
C SER A 103 -26.21 0.00 8.85
N PRO A 104 -25.26 0.47 9.67
CA PRO A 104 -24.54 1.69 9.36
C PRO A 104 -23.85 1.52 8.02
N ARG A 105 -24.28 2.33 7.04
CA ARG A 105 -23.64 2.41 5.73
C ARG A 105 -22.23 2.93 5.97
N PHE A 106 -21.26 2.21 5.43
CA PHE A 106 -19.89 2.68 5.34
C PHE A 106 -19.88 3.94 4.47
N ASP A 107 -19.70 5.09 5.11
CA ASP A 107 -19.39 6.33 4.40
C ASP A 107 -17.94 6.22 3.97
N ALA A 108 -17.71 6.05 2.66
CA ALA A 108 -16.37 6.15 2.11
C ALA A 108 -15.87 7.57 2.38
N PRO A 109 -14.63 7.77 2.86
CA PRO A 109 -14.09 9.10 3.06
C PRO A 109 -14.22 9.90 1.76
N ALA A 110 -14.70 11.13 1.88
CA ALA A 110 -14.84 12.04 0.76
C ALA A 110 -13.52 12.07 -0.04
N PRO A 111 -13.58 12.07 -1.39
CA PRO A 111 -12.38 12.17 -2.19
C PRO A 111 -11.65 13.44 -1.76
N ILE A 112 -10.45 13.25 -1.22
CA ILE A 112 -9.54 14.35 -0.88
C ILE A 112 -9.38 15.14 -2.18
N GLN A 113 -9.78 16.42 -2.16
CA GLN A 113 -9.52 17.31 -3.27
C GLN A 113 -8.01 17.48 -3.35
N GLU A 114 -7.38 16.71 -4.25
CA GLU A 114 -6.04 17.00 -4.72
C GLU A 114 -6.05 18.45 -5.23
N TYR A 115 -5.22 19.29 -4.63
CA TYR A 115 -4.97 20.65 -5.08
C TYR A 115 -4.28 20.55 -6.45
N ARG A 116 -5.10 20.49 -7.50
CA ARG A 116 -4.63 20.51 -8.88
C ARG A 116 -4.21 21.93 -9.20
N THR A 117 -2.92 22.14 -9.39
CA THR A 117 -2.39 23.35 -10.02
C THR A 117 -3.05 23.54 -11.39
N PRO A 118 -3.44 24.78 -11.78
CA PRO A 118 -4.13 25.00 -13.05
C PRO A 118 -3.16 24.82 -14.21
N SER A 119 -3.16 23.62 -14.79
CA SER A 119 -2.52 23.33 -16.09
C SER A 119 -3.62 23.12 -17.14
N PRO A 120 -3.48 23.67 -18.36
CA PRO A 120 -4.57 23.76 -19.32
C PRO A 120 -5.04 22.37 -19.81
N ALA A 121 -6.37 22.23 -19.80
CA ALA A 121 -7.22 21.16 -20.31
C ALA A 121 -6.55 20.04 -21.14
N ALA A 122 -6.30 18.89 -20.48
CA ALA A 122 -6.21 17.59 -21.15
C ALA A 122 -7.53 16.82 -20.95
N ALA A 123 -8.09 16.32 -22.06
CA ALA A 123 -9.39 15.66 -22.14
C ALA A 123 -9.55 14.51 -21.14
N LEU A 124 -10.71 14.46 -20.47
CA LEU A 124 -11.08 13.39 -19.54
C LEU A 124 -11.28 12.06 -20.31
N PRO A 125 -10.60 10.96 -19.97
CA PRO A 125 -11.02 9.64 -20.45
C PRO A 125 -12.32 9.24 -19.74
N SER A 126 -13.37 8.98 -20.51
CA SER A 126 -14.66 8.48 -20.02
C SER A 126 -14.47 7.14 -19.29
N LYS A 127 -14.97 7.04 -18.04
CA LYS A 127 -14.96 5.81 -17.26
C LYS A 127 -15.73 4.70 -18.01
N PRO A 128 -15.20 3.47 -18.14
CA PRO A 128 -15.96 2.37 -18.71
C PRO A 128 -17.12 1.99 -17.78
N SER A 129 -18.35 2.00 -18.31
CA SER A 129 -19.55 1.57 -17.61
C SER A 129 -19.57 0.04 -17.56
N PHE A 130 -19.29 -0.55 -16.39
CA PHE A 130 -19.48 -2.00 -16.20
C PHE A 130 -20.97 -2.28 -15.92
N LYS A 131 -21.76 -2.44 -16.99
CA LYS A 131 -23.11 -3.03 -16.91
C LYS A 131 -23.00 -4.54 -17.06
N GLY A 132 -22.94 -5.26 -15.95
CA GLY A 132 -22.99 -6.72 -15.98
C GLY A 132 -22.75 -7.38 -14.63
N SER A 133 -23.83 -7.79 -13.96
CA SER A 133 -23.93 -8.89 -13.00
C SER A 133 -22.61 -9.48 -12.45
N GLY A 134 -22.25 -9.11 -11.21
CA GLY A 134 -21.24 -9.84 -10.45
C GLY A 134 -21.68 -11.30 -10.23
N MET A 135 -20.79 -12.25 -10.50
CA MET A 135 -21.10 -13.68 -10.42
C MET A 135 -21.34 -14.12 -8.96
N LYS A 136 -22.49 -14.74 -8.75
CA LYS A 136 -22.93 -15.39 -7.50
C LYS A 136 -21.96 -16.52 -7.13
N LEU A 137 -21.17 -16.33 -6.09
CA LEU A 137 -20.42 -17.41 -5.44
C LEU A 137 -21.38 -18.30 -4.64
N GLY A 138 -22.05 -19.17 -5.37
CA GLY A 138 -23.02 -20.12 -4.85
C GLY A 138 -23.01 -21.41 -5.63
N ARG A 139 -21.93 -22.19 -5.53
CA ARG A 139 -22.02 -23.65 -5.63
C ARG A 139 -20.79 -24.32 -5.02
N LYS A 140 -21.05 -25.18 -4.05
CA LYS A 140 -20.09 -26.08 -3.39
C LYS A 140 -19.47 -27.00 -4.48
N GLY A 141 -18.29 -26.64 -4.97
CA GLY A 141 -17.45 -27.44 -5.86
C GLY A 141 -16.33 -28.07 -5.04
N LYS A 142 -16.15 -29.38 -5.20
CA LYS A 142 -15.24 -30.26 -4.46
C LYS A 142 -13.83 -29.65 -4.31
N GLN A 143 -13.41 -29.52 -3.05
CA GLN A 143 -12.09 -29.05 -2.62
C GLN A 143 -10.96 -30.07 -2.88
N ASN A 144 -11.22 -31.15 -3.64
CA ASN A 144 -10.31 -32.27 -3.80
C ASN A 144 -9.36 -32.16 -5.01
N ASP A 145 -9.64 -31.31 -6.01
CA ASP A 145 -8.76 -31.19 -7.18
C ASP A 145 -7.54 -30.29 -6.92
N LEU A 146 -7.60 -29.39 -5.93
CA LEU A 146 -6.52 -28.45 -5.62
C LEU A 146 -5.34 -29.09 -4.85
N MET A 147 -5.56 -30.21 -4.15
CA MET A 147 -4.48 -30.97 -3.51
C MET A 147 -3.72 -31.86 -4.50
N CYS A 148 -4.40 -32.38 -5.54
CA CYS A 148 -3.79 -33.29 -6.51
C CYS A 148 -2.78 -32.59 -7.43
N ALA A 149 -2.99 -31.31 -7.73
CA ALA A 149 -2.10 -30.53 -8.59
C ALA A 149 -0.79 -30.08 -7.91
N LEU A 150 -0.65 -30.27 -6.59
CA LEU A 150 0.56 -29.90 -5.84
C LEU A 150 1.51 -31.10 -5.60
N ASP A 151 1.02 -32.33 -5.75
CA ASP A 151 1.83 -33.55 -5.59
C ASP A 151 2.57 -33.97 -6.88
N ASP A 152 2.22 -33.41 -8.04
CA ASP A 152 2.79 -33.81 -9.34
C ASP A 152 4.13 -33.12 -9.68
N ASP A 153 4.56 -32.11 -8.88
CA ASP A 153 5.73 -31.26 -9.19
C ASP A 153 7.03 -31.71 -8.48
N HIS A 154 7.14 -32.99 -8.08
CA HIS A 154 8.31 -33.53 -7.36
C HIS A 154 8.98 -34.76 -7.99
N SER A 155 8.91 -34.92 -9.31
CA SER A 155 9.75 -35.93 -9.99
C SER A 155 10.24 -35.51 -11.37
N HIS A 156 11.42 -34.87 -11.42
CA HIS A 156 12.54 -35.22 -12.31
C HIS A 156 13.64 -34.14 -12.30
N GLU A 157 14.75 -34.41 -11.61
CA GLU A 157 16.05 -33.81 -11.93
C GLU A 157 16.88 -34.88 -12.67
N PRO A 158 17.33 -34.66 -13.92
CA PRO A 158 18.36 -35.49 -14.49
C PRO A 158 19.74 -34.90 -14.17
N LEU A 159 20.49 -35.64 -13.36
CA LEU A 159 21.94 -35.51 -13.15
C LEU A 159 22.67 -35.46 -14.51
N ALA A 160 23.30 -34.32 -14.82
CA ALA A 160 24.20 -34.19 -15.95
C ALA A 160 25.51 -34.95 -15.68
N ALA A 161 25.75 -36.01 -16.45
CA ALA A 161 27.00 -36.74 -16.49
C ALA A 161 27.93 -36.16 -17.58
N ARG A 162 29.18 -35.92 -17.18
CA ARG A 162 30.45 -36.14 -17.94
C ARG A 162 30.52 -35.71 -19.41
N GLU A 163 31.44 -34.79 -19.69
CA GLU A 163 32.70 -35.04 -20.42
C GLU A 163 33.77 -34.01 -20.00
#